data_AF-A0A520EVT9-F1
#
_entry.id   AF-A0A520EVT9-F1
#
_cell.length_a   1.000
_cell.length_b   1.000
_cell.length_c   1.000
_cell.angle_alpha   90.00
_cell.angle_beta   90.00
_cell.angle_gamma   90.00
#
_symmetry.space_group_name_H-M   'P 1'
#
loop_
_entity.id
_entity.type
_entity.pdbx_description
1 polymer ?
#
loop_
_entity_poly.entity_id
_entity_poly.type
_entity_poly.pdbx_seq_one_letter_code
_entity_poly.pdbx_strand_id
1 'polypeptide(L)'
;MTYLSAPTPFALRVRPLINATRQVIWRSYDGGTKWEVAGGFDIDPKNIPGLPGTDYVAFGTGVVGPDGTVYIGGRYGRRFAVAVSRDEGLTWDVRIVPGSALAKYHNPLHLLLLASRYLLPESVAVDCDGTLYALWPDRDGLLHASWSSDGANSWSRPVVVSAPGVRGARFGAITATGSGRVGISYYGREAGRAFHGFIAQSRDFRTAGPVFVGGKYNEPDAPLFPYGFRRGFPGSVFRRSLDEMVRVRFAPNGDLVTGAVMQMRGRNRLRPWAARARRTEMQAVLGRLGRIDRS
;
A
#
# COMPACT_ATOMS: atom_id res chain seq x y z
N MET A 1 -17.17 -9.51 -11.31
CA MET A 1 -16.33 -8.62 -12.15
C MET A 1 -15.02 -8.39 -11.43
N THR A 2 -13.89 -8.48 -12.13
CA THR A 2 -12.55 -8.29 -11.54
C THR A 2 -11.85 -7.15 -12.25
N TYR A 3 -11.23 -6.26 -11.48
CA TYR A 3 -10.44 -5.14 -12.00
C TYR A 3 -8.95 -5.38 -11.76
N LEU A 4 -8.14 -4.94 -12.71
CA LEU A 4 -6.70 -4.85 -12.58
C LEU A 4 -6.29 -3.41 -12.87
N SER A 5 -5.62 -2.78 -11.91
CA SER A 5 -5.04 -1.46 -12.07
C SER A 5 -3.53 -1.57 -12.18
N ALA A 6 -3.00 -0.89 -13.18
CA ALA A 6 -1.60 -0.92 -13.53
C ALA A 6 -1.14 0.48 -13.92
N PRO A 7 -0.07 1.06 -13.31
CA PRO A 7 0.64 2.10 -14.03
C PRO A 7 1.06 1.48 -15.37
N THR A 8 1.14 2.24 -16.45
CA THR A 8 1.57 1.65 -17.73
C THR A 8 3.07 1.31 -17.66
N PRO A 9 3.44 0.06 -17.34
CA PRO A 9 4.43 -0.64 -18.17
C PRO A 9 4.09 -2.11 -18.44
N PHE A 10 2.83 -2.59 -18.32
CA PHE A 10 2.49 -4.02 -18.51
C PHE A 10 2.76 -4.59 -19.92
N ALA A 11 3.25 -3.78 -20.87
CA ALA A 11 4.06 -4.23 -21.99
C ALA A 11 5.56 -4.08 -21.66
N LEU A 12 6.10 -4.86 -20.71
CA LEU A 12 7.53 -4.86 -20.42
C LEU A 12 8.30 -5.52 -21.58
N ARG A 13 8.71 -4.71 -22.56
CA ARG A 13 9.92 -4.98 -23.37
C ARG A 13 10.95 -3.87 -23.15
N VAL A 14 11.82 -4.13 -22.17
CA VAL A 14 13.27 -3.87 -22.14
C VAL A 14 13.81 -2.52 -22.71
N ARG A 15 14.31 -1.67 -21.79
CA ARG A 15 15.31 -0.57 -21.90
C ARG A 15 14.90 0.79 -22.51
N PRO A 16 15.55 1.90 -22.09
CA PRO A 16 15.73 2.38 -20.72
C PRO A 16 15.08 3.77 -20.57
N LEU A 17 14.46 4.11 -19.43
CA LEU A 17 13.71 5.37 -19.17
C LEU A 17 12.26 5.40 -19.72
N ILE A 18 11.41 4.46 -19.31
CA ILE A 18 9.96 4.61 -19.56
C ILE A 18 9.38 5.51 -18.48
N ASN A 19 8.97 6.73 -18.85
CA ASN A 19 8.02 7.53 -18.07
C ASN A 19 6.63 6.92 -18.29
N ALA A 20 6.11 6.19 -17.31
CA ALA A 20 4.70 5.79 -17.33
C ALA A 20 3.85 7.06 -17.20
N THR A 21 3.06 7.38 -18.22
CA THR A 21 2.26 8.62 -18.27
C THR A 21 0.79 8.39 -17.94
N ARG A 22 0.34 7.13 -17.93
CA ARG A 22 -1.07 6.77 -17.66
C ARG A 22 -1.16 5.61 -16.67
N GLN A 23 -2.24 5.57 -15.90
CA GLN A 23 -2.72 4.38 -15.20
C GLN A 23 -3.80 3.75 -16.07
N VAL A 24 -3.61 2.52 -16.54
CA VAL A 24 -4.61 1.81 -17.35
C VAL A 24 -5.38 0.84 -16.46
N ILE A 25 -6.69 0.81 -16.66
CA ILE A 25 -7.59 -0.05 -15.90
C ILE A 25 -8.13 -1.10 -16.85
N TRP A 26 -7.93 -2.36 -16.46
CA TRP A 26 -8.47 -3.51 -17.16
C TRP A 26 -9.60 -4.11 -16.35
N ARG A 27 -10.60 -4.65 -17.06
CA ARG A 27 -11.73 -5.33 -16.46
C ARG A 27 -11.93 -6.70 -17.08
N SER A 28 -12.47 -7.61 -16.28
CA SER A 28 -12.85 -8.96 -16.69
C SER A 28 -14.22 -9.33 -16.12
N TYR A 29 -15.05 -9.94 -16.98
CA TYR A 29 -16.38 -10.45 -16.64
C TYR A 29 -16.40 -11.98 -16.46
N ASP A 30 -15.29 -12.67 -16.74
CA ASP A 30 -15.20 -14.14 -16.81
C ASP A 30 -14.12 -14.72 -15.88
N GLY A 31 -13.96 -14.09 -14.72
CA GLY A 31 -13.04 -14.56 -13.68
C GLY A 31 -11.55 -14.36 -14.02
N GLY A 32 -11.23 -13.43 -14.93
CA GLY A 32 -9.87 -13.13 -15.35
C GLY A 32 -9.39 -13.94 -16.56
N THR A 33 -10.29 -14.62 -17.27
CA THR A 33 -9.95 -15.39 -18.48
C THR A 33 -9.73 -14.47 -19.68
N LYS A 34 -10.58 -13.45 -19.83
CA LYS A 34 -10.46 -12.36 -20.81
C LYS A 34 -10.42 -11.02 -20.10
N TRP A 35 -9.66 -10.11 -20.68
CA TRP A 35 -9.46 -8.76 -20.18
C TRP A 35 -9.66 -7.76 -21.30
N GLU A 36 -10.34 -6.67 -20.98
CA GLU A 36 -10.47 -5.51 -21.85
C GLU A 36 -10.07 -4.24 -21.11
N VAL A 37 -9.61 -3.24 -21.86
CA VAL A 37 -9.31 -1.92 -21.29
C VAL A 37 -10.64 -1.25 -20.96
N ALA A 38 -10.87 -1.01 -19.67
CA ALA A 38 -12.01 -0.26 -19.20
C ALA A 38 -11.80 1.25 -19.42
N GLY A 39 -10.60 1.74 -19.10
CA GLY A 39 -10.28 3.15 -19.17
C GLY A 39 -8.94 3.45 -18.51
N GLY A 40 -8.80 4.65 -17.96
CA GLY A 40 -7.59 5.07 -17.27
C GLY A 40 -7.37 6.57 -17.26
N PHE A 41 -6.48 7.02 -16.39
CA PHE A 41 -6.22 8.44 -16.11
C PHE A 41 -4.73 8.76 -16.16
N ASP A 42 -4.39 10.04 -16.39
CA ASP A 42 -3.01 10.50 -16.45
C ASP A 42 -2.31 10.39 -15.09
N ILE A 43 -1.05 9.95 -15.14
CA ILE A 43 -0.11 9.95 -14.02
C ILE A 43 1.19 10.68 -14.38
N ASP A 44 1.29 11.25 -15.59
CA ASP A 44 2.32 12.24 -15.88
C ASP A 44 1.93 13.57 -15.21
N PRO A 45 2.72 14.07 -14.24
CA PRO A 45 2.41 15.33 -13.58
C PRO A 45 2.33 16.52 -14.54
N LYS A 46 2.98 16.45 -15.72
CA LYS A 46 2.92 17.52 -16.73
C LYS A 46 1.55 17.64 -17.39
N ASN A 47 0.77 16.56 -17.41
CA ASN A 47 -0.58 16.53 -17.96
C ASN A 47 -1.64 16.93 -16.93
N ILE A 48 -1.23 17.17 -15.68
CA ILE A 48 -2.13 17.41 -14.56
C ILE A 48 -2.09 18.90 -14.17
N PRO A 49 -3.19 19.65 -14.39
CA PRO A 49 -3.25 21.07 -14.03
C PRO A 49 -2.93 21.30 -12.55
N GLY A 50 -2.07 22.29 -12.28
CA GLY A 50 -1.69 22.68 -10.93
C GLY A 50 -0.66 21.77 -10.24
N LEU A 51 -0.19 20.71 -10.90
CA LEU A 51 0.85 19.85 -10.38
C LEU A 51 2.23 20.20 -11.00
N PRO A 52 3.30 20.36 -10.19
CA PRO A 52 4.63 20.57 -10.75
C PRO A 52 5.08 19.37 -11.59
N GLY A 53 5.60 19.58 -12.80
CA GLY A 53 6.07 18.48 -13.66
C GLY A 53 7.24 17.63 -13.11
N THR A 54 7.79 18.01 -11.95
CA THR A 54 8.82 17.26 -11.20
C THR A 54 8.26 16.44 -10.04
N ASP A 55 6.95 16.56 -9.77
CA ASP A 55 6.26 15.73 -8.79
C ASP A 55 6.06 14.32 -9.34
N TYR A 56 5.46 13.46 -8.52
CA TYR A 56 5.24 12.06 -8.87
C TYR A 56 3.79 11.70 -8.59
N VAL A 57 3.17 10.98 -9.51
CA VAL A 57 1.82 10.42 -9.35
C VAL A 57 1.92 8.92 -9.53
N ALA A 58 1.42 8.19 -8.55
CA ALA A 58 1.43 6.73 -8.59
C ALA A 58 0.32 6.17 -7.72
N PHE A 59 -0.49 5.32 -8.32
CA PHE A 59 -1.61 4.66 -7.69
C PHE A 59 -1.34 3.17 -7.56
N GLY A 60 -1.81 2.59 -6.46
CA GLY A 60 -1.63 1.18 -6.14
C GLY A 60 -2.73 0.29 -6.72
N THR A 61 -3.02 -0.76 -5.97
CA THR A 61 -4.15 -1.68 -6.20
C THR A 61 -5.47 -0.99 -5.84
N GLY A 62 -6.48 -1.23 -6.66
CA GLY A 62 -7.84 -0.77 -6.40
C GLY A 62 -8.68 -1.72 -5.53
N VAL A 63 -9.77 -1.20 -4.99
CA VAL A 63 -10.83 -1.95 -4.30
C VAL A 63 -12.18 -1.52 -4.88
N VAL A 64 -13.14 -2.45 -4.89
CA VAL A 64 -14.52 -2.19 -5.32
C VAL A 64 -15.42 -2.15 -4.10
N GLY A 65 -16.19 -1.08 -3.96
CA GLY A 65 -17.20 -0.93 -2.91
C GLY A 65 -18.44 -1.77 -3.17
N PRO A 66 -19.33 -1.91 -2.16
CA PRO A 66 -20.57 -2.68 -2.29
C PRO A 66 -21.55 -2.10 -3.32
N ASP A 67 -21.42 -0.82 -3.66
CA ASP A 67 -22.19 -0.11 -4.68
C ASP A 67 -21.60 -0.22 -6.09
N GLY A 68 -20.50 -0.95 -6.27
CA GLY A 68 -19.78 -1.07 -7.53
C GLY A 68 -18.78 0.07 -7.81
N THR A 69 -18.67 1.07 -6.93
CA THR A 69 -17.67 2.13 -7.08
C THR A 69 -16.26 1.56 -6.96
N VAL A 70 -15.37 1.95 -7.88
CA VAL A 70 -13.96 1.56 -7.86
C VAL A 70 -13.13 2.67 -7.21
N TYR A 71 -12.31 2.32 -6.24
CA TYR A 71 -11.40 3.22 -5.53
C TYR A 71 -9.96 2.77 -5.70
N ILE A 72 -9.06 3.68 -6.06
CA ILE A 72 -7.62 3.40 -6.13
C ILE A 72 -6.86 4.46 -5.33
N GLY A 73 -6.15 4.02 -4.29
CA GLY A 73 -5.35 4.91 -3.44
C GLY A 73 -3.94 5.13 -4.00
N GLY A 74 -3.39 6.32 -3.80
CA GLY A 74 -2.10 6.65 -4.36
C GLY A 74 -1.50 7.97 -3.91
N ARG A 75 -0.27 8.19 -4.38
CA ARG A 75 0.38 9.48 -4.32
C ARG A 75 -0.13 10.35 -5.47
N TYR A 76 -0.45 11.59 -5.13
CA TYR A 76 -0.70 12.67 -6.07
C TYR A 76 0.19 13.86 -5.68
N GLY A 77 1.41 13.89 -6.22
CA GLY A 77 2.47 14.81 -5.81
C GLY A 77 2.90 14.65 -4.36
N ARG A 78 2.64 15.68 -3.54
CA ARG A 78 2.93 15.68 -2.10
C ARG A 78 1.73 15.33 -1.22
N ARG A 79 0.63 14.89 -1.81
CA ARG A 79 -0.59 14.50 -1.11
C ARG A 79 -0.93 13.03 -1.39
N PHE A 80 -1.66 12.42 -0.46
CA PHE A 80 -2.35 11.17 -0.72
C PHE A 80 -3.70 11.49 -1.37
N ALA A 81 -4.09 10.70 -2.37
CA ALA A 81 -5.35 10.85 -3.06
C ALA A 81 -5.98 9.48 -3.36
N VAL A 82 -7.28 9.50 -3.62
CA VAL A 82 -8.04 8.35 -4.09
C VAL A 82 -8.67 8.71 -5.43
N ALA A 83 -8.34 7.93 -6.46
CA ALA A 83 -9.05 7.97 -7.73
C ALA A 83 -10.35 7.16 -7.60
N VAL A 84 -11.47 7.75 -8.00
CA VAL A 84 -12.82 7.21 -7.84
C VAL A 84 -13.47 7.06 -9.21
N SER A 85 -14.06 5.90 -9.49
CA SER A 85 -14.87 5.66 -10.69
C SER A 85 -16.21 5.04 -10.30
N ARG A 86 -17.29 5.56 -10.90
CA ARG A 86 -18.68 5.10 -10.69
C ARG A 86 -19.30 4.49 -11.94
N ASP A 87 -18.48 4.30 -12.96
CA ASP A 87 -18.85 3.86 -14.30
C ASP A 87 -17.90 2.75 -14.77
N GLU A 88 -17.63 1.80 -13.87
CA GLU A 88 -16.83 0.61 -14.14
C GLU A 88 -15.40 0.89 -14.68
N GLY A 89 -14.80 2.00 -14.26
CA GLY A 89 -13.43 2.38 -14.63
C GLY A 89 -13.30 3.19 -15.91
N LEU A 90 -14.41 3.63 -16.51
CA LEU A 90 -14.42 4.48 -17.72
C LEU A 90 -13.90 5.89 -17.42
N THR A 91 -14.49 6.57 -16.42
CA THR A 91 -14.08 7.90 -15.99
C THR A 91 -13.59 7.90 -14.54
N TRP A 92 -12.72 8.86 -14.23
CA TRP A 92 -12.01 8.91 -12.95
C TRP A 92 -11.98 10.32 -12.39
N ASP A 93 -12.29 10.43 -11.11
CA ASP A 93 -12.20 11.66 -10.33
C ASP A 93 -11.17 11.45 -9.20
N VAL A 94 -10.14 12.30 -9.15
CA VAL A 94 -9.04 12.17 -8.20
C VAL A 94 -9.28 13.08 -7.00
N ARG A 95 -9.58 12.46 -5.85
CA ARG A 95 -9.90 13.15 -4.59
C ARG A 95 -8.72 13.15 -3.64
N ILE A 96 -8.22 14.33 -3.30
CA ILE A 96 -7.15 14.50 -2.32
C ILE A 96 -7.68 14.24 -0.91
N VAL A 97 -6.93 13.49 -0.10
CA VAL A 97 -7.23 13.35 1.33
C VAL A 97 -6.67 14.58 2.08
N PRO A 98 -7.54 15.41 2.70
CA PRO A 98 -7.10 16.59 3.44
C PRO A 98 -6.14 16.24 4.58
N GLY A 99 -5.16 17.11 4.81
CA GLY A 99 -4.14 16.90 5.86
C GLY A 99 -3.07 15.86 5.53
N SER A 100 -3.19 15.11 4.41
CA SER A 100 -2.11 14.22 3.96
C SER A 100 -0.87 15.02 3.56
N ALA A 101 0.32 14.57 3.95
CA ALA A 101 1.58 15.24 3.64
C ALA A 101 2.68 14.23 3.36
N LEU A 102 2.87 13.89 2.09
CA LEU A 102 3.88 12.92 1.65
C LEU A 102 5.26 13.60 1.49
N ALA A 103 6.31 12.79 1.61
CA ALA A 103 7.68 13.24 1.40
C ALA A 103 7.89 13.82 -0.01
N LYS A 104 8.78 14.81 -0.14
CA LYS A 104 9.20 15.35 -1.44
C LYS A 104 10.27 14.44 -2.07
N TYR A 105 10.21 14.26 -3.39
CA TYR A 105 11.35 13.74 -4.15
C TYR A 105 12.23 14.91 -4.63
N HIS A 106 13.53 14.86 -4.37
CA HIS A 106 14.42 16.00 -4.64
C HIS A 106 14.99 16.00 -6.07
N ASN A 107 15.10 14.84 -6.72
CA ASN A 107 15.58 14.68 -8.10
C ASN A 107 15.32 13.24 -8.62
N PRO A 108 15.52 12.95 -9.92
CA PRO A 108 15.34 11.61 -10.49
C PRO A 108 16.22 10.53 -9.85
N LEU A 109 17.42 10.89 -9.37
CA LEU A 109 18.28 9.96 -8.61
C LEU A 109 17.69 9.65 -7.23
N HIS A 110 17.03 10.61 -6.59
CA HIS A 110 16.31 10.45 -5.33
C HIS A 110 15.03 9.62 -5.52
N LEU A 111 14.37 9.70 -6.68
CA LEU A 111 13.34 8.73 -7.07
C LEU A 111 13.98 7.35 -7.30
N LEU A 112 15.03 7.23 -8.10
CA LEU A 112 15.69 5.95 -8.37
C LEU A 112 16.22 5.26 -7.09
N LEU A 113 16.71 6.02 -6.11
CA LEU A 113 17.25 5.46 -4.87
C LEU A 113 16.19 5.24 -3.79
N LEU A 114 15.03 5.92 -3.87
CA LEU A 114 14.05 5.99 -2.78
C LEU A 114 12.59 5.81 -3.21
N ALA A 115 12.27 5.53 -4.48
CA ALA A 115 10.91 5.36 -4.99
C ALA A 115 10.17 4.25 -4.24
N SER A 116 10.87 3.15 -3.96
CA SER A 116 10.37 2.06 -3.12
C SER A 116 9.95 2.51 -1.73
N ARG A 117 10.38 3.68 -1.25
CA ARG A 117 10.06 4.12 0.11
C ARG A 117 8.61 4.56 0.30
N TYR A 118 7.88 4.82 -0.78
CA TYR A 118 6.56 5.45 -0.72
C TYR A 118 5.59 4.89 -1.76
N LEU A 119 5.81 3.66 -2.21
CA LEU A 119 4.78 2.92 -2.94
C LEU A 119 3.62 2.62 -1.97
N LEU A 120 2.40 2.73 -2.49
CA LEU A 120 1.16 2.66 -1.73
C LEU A 120 0.28 1.51 -2.25
N PRO A 121 0.81 0.27 -2.26
CA PRO A 121 0.24 -0.82 -3.05
C PRO A 121 -1.16 -1.22 -2.59
N GLU A 122 -1.43 -1.29 -1.27
CA GLU A 122 -2.77 -1.57 -0.73
C GLU A 122 -3.19 -0.51 0.26
N SER A 123 -3.20 0.73 -0.22
CA SER A 123 -3.43 1.90 0.61
C SER A 123 -4.91 2.23 0.86
N VAL A 124 -5.84 1.46 0.27
CA VAL A 124 -7.28 1.66 0.46
C VAL A 124 -8.01 0.34 0.73
N ALA A 125 -9.07 0.42 1.53
CA ALA A 125 -10.04 -0.66 1.75
C ALA A 125 -11.44 -0.08 1.88
N VAL A 126 -12.46 -0.85 1.53
CA VAL A 126 -13.87 -0.49 1.72
C VAL A 126 -14.54 -1.60 2.52
N ASP A 127 -15.34 -1.24 3.53
CA ASP A 127 -16.15 -2.21 4.26
C ASP A 127 -17.51 -2.45 3.59
N CYS A 128 -18.29 -3.41 4.10
CA CYS A 128 -19.59 -3.74 3.52
C CYS A 128 -20.64 -2.62 3.69
N ASP A 129 -20.39 -1.64 4.55
CA ASP A 129 -21.25 -0.47 4.73
C ASP A 129 -20.89 0.64 3.73
N GLY A 130 -19.88 0.43 2.87
CA GLY A 130 -19.40 1.40 1.90
C GLY A 130 -18.44 2.45 2.48
N THR A 131 -17.99 2.28 3.73
CA THR A 131 -16.99 3.19 4.32
C THR A 131 -15.63 2.91 3.70
N LEU A 132 -15.02 3.95 3.15
CA LEU A 132 -13.68 3.92 2.56
C LEU A 132 -12.64 4.27 3.63
N TYR A 133 -11.56 3.50 3.68
CA TYR A 133 -10.41 3.71 4.54
C TYR A 133 -9.17 3.93 3.69
N ALA A 134 -8.33 4.88 4.08
CA ALA A 134 -7.06 5.21 3.43
C ALA A 134 -5.90 5.10 4.41
N LEU A 135 -4.73 4.66 3.92
CA LEU A 135 -3.51 4.41 4.70
C LEU A 135 -2.27 4.88 3.93
N TRP A 136 -1.44 5.74 4.53
CA TRP A 136 -0.23 6.24 3.89
C TRP A 136 0.89 6.58 4.88
N PRO A 137 2.18 6.37 4.53
CA PRO A 137 3.29 6.95 5.25
C PRO A 137 3.43 8.44 4.88
N ASP A 138 3.60 9.29 5.88
CA ASP A 138 3.78 10.72 5.67
C ASP A 138 5.26 11.09 5.42
N ARG A 139 5.52 12.40 5.33
CA ARG A 139 6.86 12.97 5.12
C ARG A 139 7.81 12.73 6.29
N ASP A 140 7.28 12.62 7.51
CA ASP A 140 8.04 12.45 8.75
C ASP A 140 8.28 10.94 9.04
N GLY A 141 7.69 10.07 8.21
CA GLY A 141 7.86 8.64 8.25
C GLY A 141 6.93 7.94 9.22
N LEU A 142 5.85 8.59 9.66
CA LEU A 142 4.78 7.97 10.42
C LEU A 142 3.72 7.43 9.48
N LEU A 143 3.02 6.38 9.91
CA LEU A 143 1.90 5.83 9.15
C LEU A 143 0.63 6.53 9.60
N HIS A 144 -0.12 7.07 8.65
CA HIS A 144 -1.39 7.75 8.89
C HIS A 144 -2.53 7.00 8.22
N ALA A 145 -3.72 7.10 8.82
CA ALA A 145 -4.95 6.65 8.21
C ALA A 145 -6.08 7.66 8.40
N SER A 146 -7.08 7.59 7.52
CA SER A 146 -8.31 8.37 7.54
C SER A 146 -9.42 7.57 6.88
N TRP A 147 -10.68 7.92 7.16
CA TRP A 147 -11.84 7.25 6.59
C TRP A 147 -12.85 8.25 6.01
N SER A 148 -13.70 7.77 5.11
CA SER A 148 -14.76 8.52 4.43
C SER A 148 -16.02 7.66 4.35
N SER A 149 -17.16 8.22 4.73
CA SER A 149 -18.48 7.55 4.64
C SER A 149 -19.30 7.99 3.42
N ASP A 150 -18.79 8.94 2.64
CA ASP A 150 -19.50 9.56 1.52
C ASP A 150 -18.75 9.36 0.19
N GLY A 151 -17.98 8.27 0.08
CA GLY A 151 -17.28 7.89 -1.14
C GLY A 151 -16.17 8.86 -1.55
N ALA A 152 -15.35 9.27 -0.59
CA ALA A 152 -14.22 10.21 -0.74
C ALA A 152 -14.59 11.68 -1.01
N ASN A 153 -15.84 12.10 -0.73
CA ASN A 153 -16.22 13.51 -0.79
C ASN A 153 -15.69 14.28 0.43
N SER A 154 -15.74 13.68 1.61
CA SER A 154 -15.15 14.19 2.85
C SER A 154 -14.39 13.09 3.59
N TRP A 155 -13.49 13.51 4.49
CA TRP A 155 -12.58 12.62 5.20
C TRP A 155 -12.51 12.98 6.68
N SER A 156 -12.35 11.96 7.52
CA SER A 156 -12.00 12.16 8.92
C SER A 156 -10.63 12.83 9.04
N ARG A 157 -10.37 13.48 10.18
CA ARG A 157 -9.02 13.98 10.48
C ARG A 157 -8.02 12.79 10.44
N PRO A 158 -6.88 12.91 9.74
CA PRO A 158 -5.87 11.86 9.74
C PRO A 158 -5.32 11.59 11.14
N VAL A 159 -5.14 10.32 11.48
CA VAL A 159 -4.56 9.87 12.75
C VAL A 159 -3.31 9.03 12.50
N VAL A 160 -2.33 9.10 13.41
CA VAL A 160 -1.14 8.25 13.36
C VAL A 160 -1.53 6.84 13.82
N VAL A 161 -1.23 5.85 12.98
CA VAL A 161 -1.51 4.43 13.21
C VAL A 161 -0.26 3.55 13.23
N SER A 162 0.92 4.14 13.02
CA SER A 162 2.17 3.44 13.30
C SER A 162 2.35 3.20 14.80
N ALA A 163 2.79 2.01 15.17
CA ALA A 163 3.12 1.64 16.54
C ALA A 163 4.07 2.66 17.22
N PRO A 164 3.93 2.87 18.54
CA PRO A 164 4.82 3.75 19.30
C PRO A 164 6.29 3.42 19.08
N GLY A 165 7.14 4.45 18.95
CA GLY A 165 8.57 4.31 18.71
C GLY A 165 8.98 4.09 17.26
N VAL A 166 8.03 3.80 16.34
CA VAL A 166 8.32 3.76 14.90
C VAL A 166 8.66 5.18 14.40
N ARG A 167 9.80 5.30 13.71
CA ARG A 167 10.35 6.54 13.12
C ARG A 167 10.50 6.44 11.60
N GLY A 168 9.79 5.51 10.98
CA GLY A 168 9.89 5.23 9.56
C GLY A 168 9.02 4.05 9.17
N ALA A 169 7.85 4.32 8.62
CA ALA A 169 6.94 3.37 8.00
C ALA A 169 7.18 3.30 6.49
N ARG A 170 7.10 2.09 5.92
CA ARG A 170 7.23 1.81 4.49
C ARG A 170 6.20 0.77 4.12
N PHE A 171 5.55 0.96 2.97
CA PHE A 171 4.48 0.12 2.45
C PHE A 171 3.36 -0.10 3.46
N GLY A 172 2.20 0.49 3.22
CA GLY A 172 1.00 0.21 4.01
C GLY A 172 0.09 -0.75 3.26
N ALA A 173 -0.47 -1.71 3.99
CA ALA A 173 -1.65 -2.46 3.57
C ALA A 173 -2.75 -2.26 4.62
N ILE A 174 -3.98 -2.03 4.15
CA ILE A 174 -5.19 -1.93 4.98
C ILE A 174 -6.27 -2.90 4.51
N THR A 175 -7.06 -3.41 5.44
CA THR A 175 -8.27 -4.20 5.19
C THR A 175 -9.35 -3.79 6.17
N ALA A 176 -10.62 -3.94 5.80
CA ALA A 176 -11.75 -3.57 6.64
C ALA A 176 -12.86 -4.63 6.55
N THR A 177 -13.68 -4.72 7.59
CA THR A 177 -14.92 -5.52 7.63
C THR A 177 -16.08 -4.69 8.16
N GLY A 178 -17.31 -5.13 7.93
CA GLY A 178 -18.51 -4.51 8.51
C GLY A 178 -18.37 -4.34 10.01
N SER A 179 -18.76 -3.16 10.51
CA SER A 179 -18.52 -2.62 11.86
C SER A 179 -17.35 -1.64 12.04
N GLY A 180 -16.73 -1.14 10.97
CA GLY A 180 -15.59 -0.21 11.07
C GLY A 180 -14.31 -0.83 11.64
N ARG A 181 -14.28 -2.17 11.70
CA ARG A 181 -13.10 -2.93 12.10
C ARG A 181 -12.08 -2.89 10.98
N VAL A 182 -10.86 -2.45 11.30
CA VAL A 182 -9.77 -2.34 10.33
C VAL A 182 -8.56 -3.14 10.79
N GLY A 183 -7.84 -3.69 9.83
CA GLY A 183 -6.54 -4.31 10.03
C GLY A 183 -5.49 -3.64 9.16
N ILE A 184 -4.29 -3.46 9.70
CA ILE A 184 -3.17 -2.85 9.01
C ILE A 184 -1.92 -3.72 9.11
N SER A 185 -1.09 -3.64 8.07
CA SER A 185 0.27 -4.19 8.09
C SER A 185 1.23 -3.26 7.37
N TYR A 186 2.46 -3.15 7.88
CA TYR A 186 3.48 -2.28 7.30
C TYR A 186 4.88 -2.66 7.76
N TYR A 187 5.90 -2.14 7.09
CA TYR A 187 7.27 -2.21 7.58
C TYR A 187 7.60 -0.98 8.42
N GLY A 188 8.01 -1.20 9.67
CA GLY A 188 8.38 -0.14 10.61
C GLY A 188 9.85 -0.20 11.00
N ARG A 189 10.46 0.97 11.14
CA ARG A 189 11.81 1.15 11.68
C ARG A 189 11.75 2.00 12.93
N GLU A 190 12.20 1.45 14.05
CA GLU A 190 12.32 2.22 15.31
C GLU A 190 13.71 2.87 15.45
N ALA A 191 14.77 2.14 15.10
CA ALA A 191 16.15 2.61 15.20
C ALA A 191 17.02 2.11 14.03
N GLY A 192 18.17 2.78 13.83
CA GLY A 192 19.17 2.37 12.84
C GLY A 192 18.63 2.33 11.40
N ARG A 193 18.84 1.20 10.72
CA ARG A 193 18.44 0.97 9.31
C ARG A 193 17.51 -0.21 9.11
N ALA A 194 17.28 -1.02 10.14
CA ALA A 194 16.52 -2.25 10.03
C ALA A 194 15.01 -1.98 10.00
N PHE A 195 14.25 -2.78 9.25
CA PHE A 195 12.79 -2.75 9.28
C PHE A 195 12.22 -4.07 9.75
N HIS A 196 11.25 -3.97 10.66
CA HIS A 196 10.41 -5.06 11.15
C HIS A 196 9.04 -4.98 10.47
N GLY A 197 8.35 -6.11 10.40
CA GLY A 197 6.96 -6.16 10.00
C GLY A 197 6.05 -5.96 11.19
N PHE A 198 5.11 -5.03 11.06
CA PHE A 198 4.09 -4.74 12.06
C PHE A 198 2.72 -5.17 11.53
N ILE A 199 1.89 -5.72 12.43
CA ILE A 199 0.50 -6.05 12.19
C ILE A 199 -0.32 -5.50 13.36
N ALA A 200 -1.45 -4.85 13.06
CA ALA A 200 -2.35 -4.34 14.08
C ALA A 200 -3.79 -4.30 13.58
N GLN A 201 -4.74 -4.32 14.50
CA GLN A 201 -6.16 -4.16 14.20
C GLN A 201 -6.84 -3.23 15.19
N SER A 202 -7.84 -2.49 14.71
CA SER A 202 -8.78 -1.72 15.53
C SER A 202 -10.17 -2.31 15.35
N ARG A 203 -10.93 -2.37 16.45
CA ARG A 203 -12.34 -2.84 16.45
C ARG A 203 -13.28 -1.84 15.81
N ASP A 204 -12.99 -0.55 15.97
CA ASP A 204 -13.73 0.54 15.36
C ASP A 204 -12.78 1.71 15.09
N PHE A 205 -12.43 1.89 13.82
CA PHE A 205 -11.55 2.96 13.39
C PHE A 205 -12.27 4.31 13.27
N ARG A 206 -13.60 4.32 13.28
CA ARG A 206 -14.39 5.53 13.00
C ARG A 206 -14.54 6.46 14.20
N THR A 207 -13.94 6.10 15.33
CA THR A 207 -13.91 6.92 16.54
C THR A 207 -12.87 8.04 16.43
N ALA A 208 -12.99 9.08 17.28
CA ALA A 208 -12.02 10.19 17.30
C ALA A 208 -10.61 9.78 17.78
N GLY A 209 -10.49 8.63 18.45
CA GLY A 209 -9.24 8.10 19.01
C GLY A 209 -9.22 6.57 18.88
N PRO A 210 -9.01 6.03 17.67
CA PRO A 210 -9.06 4.60 17.45
C PRO A 210 -7.91 3.89 18.18
N VAL A 211 -8.23 2.78 18.85
CA VAL A 211 -7.25 1.97 19.58
C VAL A 211 -6.85 0.78 18.72
N PHE A 212 -5.54 0.61 18.50
CA PHE A 212 -4.99 -0.53 17.80
C PHE A 212 -4.37 -1.52 18.78
N VAL A 213 -4.68 -2.80 18.61
CA VAL A 213 -3.96 -3.91 19.24
C VAL A 213 -3.10 -4.57 18.17
N GLY A 214 -1.82 -4.74 18.45
CA GLY A 214 -0.88 -5.27 17.48
C GLY A 214 0.57 -5.24 17.95
N GLY A 215 1.48 -5.59 17.06
CA GLY A 215 2.90 -5.66 17.36
C GLY A 215 3.73 -6.08 16.15
N LYS A 216 4.99 -6.41 16.40
CA LYS A 216 5.86 -7.01 15.40
C LYS A 216 5.45 -8.47 15.20
N TYR A 217 5.37 -8.93 13.95
CA TYR A 217 5.16 -10.36 13.66
C TYR A 217 6.47 -11.11 13.37
N ASN A 218 7.61 -10.42 13.48
CA ASN A 218 8.94 -11.02 13.37
C ASN A 218 9.75 -10.79 14.64
N GLU A 219 10.73 -11.66 14.89
CA GLU A 219 11.58 -11.61 16.09
C GLU A 219 12.33 -10.27 16.21
N PRO A 220 12.55 -9.75 17.45
CA PRO A 220 13.27 -8.50 17.67
C PRO A 220 14.70 -8.49 17.11
N ASP A 221 15.40 -9.63 17.08
CA ASP A 221 16.76 -9.75 16.55
C ASP A 221 16.80 -10.18 15.06
N ALA A 222 15.63 -10.36 14.43
CA ALA A 222 15.47 -10.85 13.06
C ALA A 222 14.58 -9.90 12.23
N PRO A 223 15.03 -8.66 11.96
CA PRO A 223 14.31 -7.75 11.07
C PRO A 223 14.11 -8.37 9.68
N LEU A 224 12.98 -8.06 9.05
CA LEU A 224 12.65 -8.50 7.69
C LEU A 224 13.61 -7.87 6.67
N PHE A 225 14.03 -6.63 6.92
CA PHE A 225 15.06 -5.93 6.14
C PHE A 225 16.19 -5.43 7.04
N PRO A 226 17.17 -6.28 7.43
CA PRO A 226 18.25 -5.91 8.34
C PRO A 226 19.12 -4.76 7.84
N TYR A 227 19.27 -4.65 6.51
CA TYR A 227 20.08 -3.61 5.87
C TYR A 227 19.25 -2.43 5.35
N GLY A 228 17.94 -2.43 5.63
CA GLY A 228 16.97 -1.47 5.13
C GLY A 228 16.74 -1.53 3.62
N PHE A 229 15.85 -0.68 3.14
CA PHE A 229 15.46 -0.62 1.71
C PHE A 229 16.50 0.07 0.79
N ARG A 230 17.69 0.44 1.28
CA ARG A 230 18.65 1.35 0.60
C ARG A 230 19.56 0.74 -0.49
N ARG A 231 19.69 -0.59 -0.58
CA ARG A 231 20.64 -1.26 -1.51
C ARG A 231 20.00 -2.26 -2.48
N GLY A 232 18.67 -2.25 -2.58
CA GLY A 232 17.94 -3.23 -3.39
C GLY A 232 17.46 -2.73 -4.75
N PHE A 233 17.42 -1.42 -5.04
CA PHE A 233 16.67 -0.89 -6.18
C PHE A 233 17.07 -1.47 -7.56
N PRO A 234 18.36 -1.65 -7.90
CA PRO A 234 18.73 -2.33 -9.14
C PRO A 234 18.26 -3.81 -9.12
N GLY A 235 18.44 -4.52 -8.01
CA GLY A 235 18.01 -5.92 -7.89
C GLY A 235 16.49 -6.14 -7.86
N SER A 236 15.74 -5.17 -7.31
CA SER A 236 14.29 -5.23 -7.17
C SER A 236 13.55 -4.75 -8.42
N VAL A 237 14.13 -3.84 -9.22
CA VAL A 237 13.53 -3.40 -10.50
C VAL A 237 13.92 -4.31 -11.66
N PHE A 238 15.17 -4.79 -11.71
CA PHE A 238 15.64 -5.60 -12.84
C PHE A 238 15.30 -7.09 -12.73
N ARG A 239 14.59 -7.55 -11.68
CA ARG A 239 14.35 -8.99 -11.48
C ARG A 239 13.02 -9.51 -10.93
N ARG A 240 11.97 -8.72 -10.60
CA ARG A 240 10.53 -9.13 -10.46
C ARG A 240 9.66 -8.05 -9.77
N SER A 241 8.34 -8.08 -10.02
CA SER A 241 7.29 -7.11 -9.63
C SER A 241 7.37 -6.58 -8.19
N LEU A 242 7.12 -5.26 -8.06
CA LEU A 242 7.14 -4.45 -6.83
C LEU A 242 5.74 -4.31 -6.19
N ASP A 243 4.71 -4.88 -6.78
CA ASP A 243 3.34 -4.42 -6.55
C ASP A 243 2.75 -4.94 -5.23
N GLU A 244 3.39 -5.93 -4.60
CA GLU A 244 2.83 -6.63 -3.44
C GLU A 244 3.86 -6.94 -2.33
N MET A 245 4.55 -5.95 -1.78
CA MET A 245 5.52 -6.21 -0.70
C MET A 245 4.86 -6.50 0.65
N VAL A 246 3.63 -6.03 0.90
CA VAL A 246 2.87 -6.31 2.11
C VAL A 246 1.38 -6.36 1.78
N ARG A 247 0.68 -7.30 2.42
CA ARG A 247 -0.74 -7.58 2.29
C ARG A 247 -1.31 -7.83 3.66
N VAL A 248 -2.58 -7.50 3.88
CA VAL A 248 -3.29 -7.81 5.12
C VAL A 248 -4.74 -8.12 4.82
N ARG A 249 -5.30 -9.16 5.45
CA ARG A 249 -6.70 -9.58 5.28
C ARG A 249 -7.21 -10.20 6.57
N PHE A 250 -8.52 -10.04 6.82
CA PHE A 250 -9.19 -10.85 7.83
C PHE A 250 -9.50 -12.24 7.26
N ALA A 251 -9.14 -13.28 8.01
CA ALA A 251 -9.50 -14.67 7.72
C ALA A 251 -10.97 -14.93 8.13
N PRO A 252 -11.62 -15.99 7.60
CA PRO A 252 -13.02 -16.31 7.93
C PRO A 252 -13.29 -16.53 9.42
N ASN A 253 -12.30 -17.01 10.17
CA ASN A 253 -12.38 -17.16 11.62
C ASN A 253 -12.27 -15.82 12.39
N GLY A 254 -12.12 -14.70 11.68
CA GLY A 254 -12.00 -13.37 12.23
C GLY A 254 -10.57 -12.96 12.61
N ASP A 255 -9.56 -13.80 12.40
CA ASP A 255 -8.16 -13.41 12.65
C ASP A 255 -7.65 -12.44 11.60
N LEU A 256 -6.70 -11.58 11.99
CA LEU A 256 -5.98 -10.76 11.02
C LEU A 256 -4.72 -11.50 10.58
N VAL A 257 -4.55 -11.64 9.26
CA VAL A 257 -3.41 -12.32 8.65
C VAL A 257 -2.69 -11.35 7.73
N THR A 258 -1.36 -11.37 7.76
CA THR A 258 -0.51 -10.57 6.87
C THR A 258 0.47 -11.44 6.10
N GLY A 259 0.61 -11.14 4.81
CA GLY A 259 1.69 -11.64 3.96
C GLY A 259 2.67 -10.52 3.68
N ALA A 260 3.97 -10.80 3.74
CA ALA A 260 5.01 -9.82 3.48
C ALA A 260 6.24 -10.47 2.84
N VAL A 261 7.18 -9.66 2.36
CA VAL A 261 8.47 -10.13 1.84
C VAL A 261 9.62 -9.76 2.77
N MET A 262 10.56 -10.68 2.94
CA MET A 262 11.78 -10.47 3.72
C MET A 262 13.03 -10.61 2.85
N GLN A 263 14.10 -9.92 3.24
CA GLN A 263 15.40 -10.03 2.60
C GLN A 263 16.13 -11.31 3.04
N MET A 264 16.57 -12.11 2.06
CA MET A 264 17.30 -13.36 2.25
C MET A 264 18.82 -13.13 2.35
N ARG A 265 19.28 -12.37 3.36
CA ARG A 265 20.70 -12.12 3.65
C ARG A 265 21.02 -12.23 5.15
N GLY A 266 22.28 -12.54 5.48
CA GLY A 266 22.72 -12.69 6.87
C GLY A 266 22.00 -13.83 7.61
N ARG A 267 21.65 -13.62 8.88
CA ARG A 267 20.94 -14.62 9.74
C ARG A 267 19.62 -15.10 9.13
N ASN A 268 18.96 -14.29 8.29
CA ASN A 268 17.71 -14.67 7.63
C ASN A 268 17.85 -15.88 6.70
N ARG A 269 19.04 -16.16 6.15
CA ARG A 269 19.28 -17.36 5.29
C ARG A 269 19.33 -18.67 6.10
N LEU A 270 19.51 -18.59 7.42
CA LEU A 270 19.79 -19.73 8.28
C LEU A 270 18.59 -20.17 9.12
N ARG A 271 17.44 -19.47 9.07
CA ARG A 271 16.27 -19.78 9.91
C ARG A 271 15.40 -20.90 9.31
N PRO A 272 14.85 -21.81 10.13
CA PRO A 272 14.12 -23.01 9.66
C PRO A 272 12.73 -22.71 9.09
N TRP A 273 12.08 -21.61 9.48
CA TRP A 273 10.81 -21.15 8.90
C TRP A 273 10.99 -20.37 7.58
N ALA A 274 12.24 -20.24 7.11
CA ALA A 274 12.56 -19.63 5.84
C ALA A 274 12.45 -20.67 4.71
N ALA A 275 11.41 -20.58 3.86
CA ALA A 275 11.32 -21.37 2.64
C ALA A 275 12.51 -21.05 1.71
N ARG A 276 13.46 -21.99 1.60
CA ARG A 276 14.69 -21.82 0.83
C ARG A 276 14.44 -21.90 -0.68
N ALA A 277 14.26 -20.76 -1.34
CA ALA A 277 14.39 -20.69 -2.79
C ALA A 277 15.86 -20.47 -3.17
N ARG A 278 16.50 -21.42 -3.87
CA ARG A 278 17.92 -21.34 -4.28
C ARG A 278 18.25 -20.17 -5.23
N ARG A 279 17.26 -19.38 -5.68
CA ARG A 279 17.42 -18.33 -6.70
C ARG A 279 16.76 -16.97 -6.39
N THR A 280 16.20 -16.73 -5.20
CA THR A 280 15.58 -15.42 -4.86
C THR A 280 16.28 -14.72 -3.71
N GLU A 281 16.46 -13.39 -3.81
CA GLU A 281 16.97 -12.55 -2.71
C GLU A 281 15.88 -12.17 -1.70
N MET A 282 14.63 -12.57 -1.96
CA MET A 282 13.43 -12.24 -1.20
C MET A 282 12.59 -13.51 -0.93
N GLN A 283 11.86 -13.53 0.18
CA GLN A 283 10.98 -14.64 0.57
C GLN A 283 9.68 -14.12 1.21
N ALA A 284 8.56 -14.84 1.01
CA ALA A 284 7.32 -14.57 1.73
C ALA A 284 7.42 -14.93 3.23
N VAL A 285 6.76 -14.12 4.06
CA VAL A 285 6.56 -14.30 5.50
C VAL A 285 5.08 -14.12 5.81
N LEU A 286 4.58 -14.91 6.76
CA LEU A 286 3.21 -14.85 7.24
C LEU A 286 3.20 -14.37 8.70
N GLY A 287 2.34 -13.41 9.02
CA GLY A 287 2.01 -13.03 10.39
C GLY A 287 0.53 -13.26 10.67
N ARG A 288 0.19 -13.56 11.92
CA ARG A 288 -1.19 -13.74 12.38
C ARG A 288 -1.40 -13.01 13.69
N LEU A 289 -2.51 -12.31 13.80
CA LEU A 289 -3.00 -11.70 15.02
C LEU A 289 -4.40 -12.26 15.29
N GLY A 290 -4.59 -12.86 16.46
CA GLY A 290 -5.86 -13.46 16.85
C GLY A 290 -7.00 -12.44 16.87
N ARG A 291 -8.24 -12.91 16.72
CA ARG A 291 -9.43 -12.10 16.95
C ARG A 291 -9.39 -11.44 18.33
N ILE A 292 -9.79 -10.16 18.42
CA ILE A 292 -9.94 -9.52 19.72
C ILE A 292 -11.33 -9.85 20.28
N ASP A 293 -11.42 -10.77 21.24
CA ASP A 293 -12.68 -11.12 21.93
C ASP A 293 -13.06 -10.10 23.01
N ARG A 294 -14.36 -9.89 23.23
CA ARG A 294 -14.84 -9.01 24.32
C ARG A 294 -14.31 -9.56 25.66
N SER A 295 -13.52 -8.77 26.36
CA SER A 295 -13.29 -8.91 27.79
C SER A 295 -14.53 -8.43 28.53
#